data_AF-A0A7L0BIN1-F1
#
_entry.id   AF-A0A7L0BIN1-F1
#
_cell.length_a   1.000
_cell.length_b   1.000
_cell.length_c   1.000
_cell.angle_alpha   90.00
_cell.angle_beta   90.00
_cell.angle_gamma   90.00
#
_symmetry.space_group_name_H-M   'P 1'
#
loop_
_entity.id
_entity.type
_entity.pdbx_description
1 polymer ?
#
loop_
_entity_poly.entity_id
_entity_poly.type
_entity_poly.pdbx_seq_one_letter_code
_entity_poly.pdbx_strand_id
1 'polypeptide(L)' 'PVAETFRVIRGAISEEYVRATQGVFQFELSGDEGGTWYIDLKTQGGSAGSGKPPVTADVVMSMSSADFVKMFT' A
#
# COMPACT_ATOMS: atom_id res chain seq x y z
N PRO A 1 11.65 -7.50 3.70
CA PRO A 1 11.68 -6.23 2.92
C PRO A 1 10.30 -5.59 2.70
N VAL A 2 9.28 -6.36 2.30
CA VAL A 2 7.95 -5.81 1.97
C VAL A 2 7.31 -5.16 3.20
N ALA A 3 7.29 -5.86 4.33
CA ALA A 3 6.73 -5.35 5.58
C ALA A 3 7.43 -4.06 6.06
N GLU A 4 8.73 -3.95 5.81
CA GLU A 4 9.54 -2.78 6.14
C GLU A 4 9.22 -1.59 5.23
N THR A 5 9.10 -1.81 3.92
CA THR A 5 8.61 -0.80 2.97
C THR A 5 7.24 -0.26 3.42
N PHE A 6 6.30 -1.14 3.80
CA PHE A 6 5.00 -0.70 4.33
C PHE A 6 5.11 0.03 5.68
N ARG A 7 6.09 -0.29 6.52
CA ARG A 7 6.38 0.46 7.75
C ARG A 7 6.80 1.89 7.42
N VAL A 8 7.67 2.07 6.44
CA VAL A 8 8.11 3.40 5.98
C VAL A 8 6.94 4.16 5.36
N ILE A 9 6.17 3.53 4.47
CA ILE A 9 4.98 4.14 3.85
C ILE A 9 4.01 4.64 4.92
N ARG A 10 3.68 3.83 5.93
CA ARG A 10 2.81 4.25 7.05
C ARG A 10 3.31 5.52 7.74
N GLY A 11 4.62 5.64 7.94
CA GLY A 11 5.23 6.83 8.55
C GLY A 11 5.16 8.08 7.67
N ALA A 12 4.97 7.92 6.36
CA ALA A 12 4.87 9.02 5.40
C ALA A 12 3.42 9.42 5.09
N ILE A 13 2.41 8.63 5.48
CA ILE A 13 1.00 8.98 5.29
C ILE A 13 0.67 10.25 6.08
N SER A 14 0.03 11.20 5.41
CA SER A 14 -0.43 12.45 5.99
C SER A 14 -1.81 12.82 5.43
N GLU A 15 -2.55 13.67 6.15
CA GLU A 15 -3.84 14.19 5.68
C GLU A 15 -3.74 14.94 4.34
N GLU A 16 -2.57 15.54 4.06
CA GLU A 16 -2.31 16.19 2.77
C GLU A 16 -2.31 15.17 1.64
N TYR A 17 -1.58 14.06 1.79
CA TYR A 17 -1.54 13.00 0.78
C TYR A 17 -2.91 12.32 0.63
N VAL A 18 -3.64 12.11 1.73
CA VAL A 18 -5.01 11.59 1.66
C VAL A 18 -5.89 12.52 0.83
N ARG A 19 -5.91 13.82 1.13
CA ARG A 19 -6.73 14.81 0.41
C ARG A 19 -6.33 14.94 -1.06
N ALA A 20 -5.05 14.84 -1.39
CA ALA A 20 -4.55 15.00 -2.75
C ALA A 20 -4.79 13.74 -3.63
N THR A 21 -4.68 12.54 -3.06
CA THR A 21 -4.73 11.28 -3.83
C THR A 21 -6.13 10.69 -3.92
N GLN A 22 -6.90 10.69 -2.82
CA GLN A 22 -8.29 10.19 -2.78
C GLN A 22 -8.48 8.79 -3.39
N GLY A 23 -7.55 7.87 -3.14
CA GLY A 23 -7.53 6.53 -3.71
C GLY A 23 -7.11 5.43 -2.75
N VAL A 24 -7.66 4.23 -2.97
CA VAL A 24 -7.28 3.00 -2.27
C VAL A 24 -6.60 2.03 -3.23
N PHE A 25 -5.35 1.67 -2.91
CA PHE A 25 -4.51 0.80 -3.71
C PHE A 25 -4.32 -0.53 -3.01
N GLN A 26 -4.63 -1.62 -3.71
CA GLN A 26 -4.34 -2.99 -3.28
C GLN A 26 -3.17 -3.54 -4.11
N PHE A 27 -2.26 -4.22 -3.43
CA PHE A 27 -1.10 -4.88 -4.02
C PHE A 27 -1.23 -6.39 -3.81
N GLU A 28 -1.25 -7.15 -4.89
CA GLU A 28 -1.12 -8.61 -4.90
C GLU A 28 0.33 -8.96 -5.22
N LEU A 29 1.12 -9.21 -4.17
CA LEU A 29 2.54 -9.46 -4.29
C LEU A 29 2.84 -10.95 -4.39
N SER A 30 3.76 -11.31 -5.28
CA SER A 30 4.22 -12.68 -5.52
C SER A 30 5.69 -12.86 -5.17
N GLY A 31 6.09 -14.11 -4.89
CA GLY A 31 7.45 -14.44 -4.46
C GLY A 31 7.64 -14.36 -2.94
N ASP A 32 8.88 -14.20 -2.51
CA ASP A 32 9.23 -14.13 -1.10
C ASP A 32 8.55 -12.94 -0.42
N GLU A 33 7.99 -13.16 0.77
CA GLU A 33 7.17 -12.18 1.51
C GLU A 33 5.98 -11.62 0.71
N GLY A 34 5.49 -12.36 -0.29
CA GLY A 34 4.29 -12.03 -1.04
C GLY A 34 3.00 -12.04 -0.20
N GLY A 35 1.87 -11.85 -0.88
CA GLY A 35 0.55 -11.75 -0.28
C GLY A 35 -0.14 -10.45 -0.64
N THR A 36 -1.34 -10.26 -0.10
CA THR A 36 -2.14 -9.05 -0.32
C THR A 36 -1.74 -7.97 0.66
N TRP A 37 -1.56 -6.75 0.16
CA TRP A 37 -1.29 -5.54 0.95
C TRP A 37 -2.09 -4.36 0.43
N TYR A 38 -2.19 -3.28 1.21
CA TYR A 38 -2.92 -2.10 0.80
C TYR A 38 -2.29 -0.78 1.28
N ILE A 39 -2.61 0.28 0.54
CA ILE A 39 -2.41 1.69 0.92
C ILE A 39 -3.75 2.40 0.69
N ASP A 40 -4.32 2.94 1.76
CA ASP A 40 -5.53 3.77 1.76
C ASP A 40 -5.13 5.23 1.95
N LEU A 41 -5.28 6.01 0.88
CA LEU A 41 -5.13 7.47 0.86
C LEU A 41 -6.47 8.13 0.52
N LYS A 42 -7.59 7.53 0.96
CA LYS A 42 -8.94 8.01 0.67
C LYS A 42 -9.77 8.18 1.93
N THR A 43 -9.65 7.24 2.87
CA THR A 43 -10.48 7.22 4.07
C THR A 43 -9.74 7.80 5.26
N GLN A 44 -10.46 8.58 6.08
CA GLN A 44 -10.00 9.12 7.36
C GLN A 44 -8.58 9.73 7.27
N GLY A 45 -7.69 9.41 8.22
CA GLY A 45 -6.29 9.86 8.22
C GLY A 45 -5.35 9.01 7.36
N GLY A 46 -5.88 8.13 6.51
CA GLY A 46 -5.13 7.17 5.72
C GLY A 46 -4.61 5.98 6.53
N SER A 47 -4.31 4.88 5.84
CA SER A 47 -3.76 3.66 6.47
C SER A 47 -3.02 2.79 5.46
N ALA A 48 -2.15 1.89 5.92
CA ALA A 48 -1.51 0.90 5.04
C ALA A 48 -1.11 -0.35 5.83
N GLY A 49 -1.28 -1.53 5.24
CA GLY A 49 -1.04 -2.78 5.96
C GLY A 49 -1.15 -4.03 5.10
N SER A 50 -0.93 -5.18 5.76
CA SER A 50 -1.13 -6.49 5.16
C SER A 50 -2.61 -6.87 5.15
N GLY A 51 -3.03 -7.63 4.15
CA GLY A 51 -4.41 -8.05 3.92
C GLY A 51 -5.15 -7.13 2.95
N LYS A 52 -6.46 -7.35 2.86
CA LYS A 52 -7.35 -6.53 2.02
C LYS A 52 -7.56 -5.14 2.63
N PRO A 53 -7.77 -4.10 1.80
CA PRO A 53 -8.12 -2.78 2.29
C PRO A 53 -9.46 -2.78 3.04
N PRO A 54 -9.67 -1.80 3.95
CA PRO A 54 -10.91 -1.70 4.75
C PRO A 54 -12.14 -1.32 3.90
N VAL A 55 -11.92 -0.75 2.72
CA VAL A 55 -12.94 -0.43 1.72
C VAL A 55 -12.51 -0.97 0.36
N THR A 56 -13.42 -0.98 -0.62
CA THR A 56 -13.12 -1.44 -1.98
C THR A 56 -11.92 -0.68 -2.56
N ALA A 57 -10.93 -1.41 -3.07
CA ALA A 57 -9.80 -0.83 -3.76
C ALA A 57 -10.25 -0.14 -5.06
N ASP A 58 -9.73 1.06 -5.30
CA ASP A 58 -9.90 1.75 -6.58
C ASP A 58 -8.96 1.16 -7.64
N VAL A 59 -7.79 0.66 -7.20
CA VAL A 59 -6.78 0.04 -8.06
C VAL A 59 -6.24 -1.23 -7.42
N VAL A 60 -6.11 -2.30 -8.21
CA VAL A 60 -5.43 -3.54 -7.82
C VAL A 60 -4.20 -3.72 -8.71
N MET A 61 -3.02 -3.82 -8.10
CA MET A 61 -1.74 -4.01 -8.78
C MET A 61 -1.16 -5.38 -8.44
N SER A 62 -0.75 -6.14 -9.45
CA SER A 62 -0.12 -7.46 -9.27
C SER A 62 1.33 -7.41 -9.75
N MET A 63 2.27 -7.75 -8.88
CA MET A 63 3.71 -7.73 -9.20
C MET A 63 4.53 -8.63 -8.28
N SER A 64 5.84 -8.75 -8.55
CA SER A 64 6.76 -9.43 -7.64
C SER A 64 7.02 -8.56 -6.41
N SER A 65 7.23 -9.17 -5.25
CA SER A 65 7.69 -8.47 -4.04
C SER A 65 8.99 -7.69 -4.29
N ALA A 66 9.87 -8.23 -5.13
CA ALA A 66 11.14 -7.58 -5.48
C ALA A 66 10.92 -6.27 -6.25
N ASP A 67 10.02 -6.25 -7.24
CA ASP A 67 9.74 -5.04 -8.00
C ASP A 67 8.96 -4.01 -7.19
N PHE A 68 8.06 -4.45 -6.31
CA PHE A 68 7.40 -3.56 -5.37
C PHE A 68 8.41 -2.80 -4.51
N VAL A 69 9.39 -3.48 -3.91
CA VAL A 69 10.39 -2.83 -3.05
C VAL A 69 11.21 -1.79 -3.83
N LYS A 70 11.59 -2.08 -5.10
CA LYS A 70 12.33 -1.14 -5.96
C LYS A 70 11.57 0.15 -6.28
N MET A 71 10.23 0.19 -6.16
CA MET A 71 9.48 1.43 -6.36
C MET A 71 9.73 2.45 -5.23
N PHE A 72 10.25 2.01 -4.08
CA PHE A 72 10.38 2.81 -2.86
C PHE A 72 11.83 2.88 -2.33
N THR A 73 12.81 2.35 -3.07
CA THR A 73 14.25 2.35 -2.74
C THR A 73 15.06 2.71 -3.97
#